data_AF-A0A081P6K3-F1
#
_entry.id   AF-A0A081P6K3-F1
#
_cell.length_a   1.000
_cell.length_b   1.000
_cell.length_c   1.000
_cell.angle_alpha   90.00
_cell.angle_beta   90.00
_cell.angle_gamma   90.00
#
_symmetry.space_group_name_H-M   'P 1'
#
loop_
_entity.id
_entity.type
_entity.pdbx_description
1 polymer ?
#
loop_
_entity_poly.entity_id
_entity_poly.type
_entity_poly.pdbx_seq_one_letter_code
_entity_poly.pdbx_strand_id
1 'polypeptide(L)'
;MQVEHDSGGLRAERSPAPLRIMLFAPSGGRRALTGMEKYMLTLIRVLKEQAECLLVAGEPGVLAAEAGLPVIAHPVPPYHLPTEHGESPDTVMQRHPACGSLVNLLHMRQPDIVLVGGPHPVLPASAAKMLGIPVLWLLTETVTDPDWTSQTGQWIERYADWIVGVSDVSLEPLRTRASESKIFLLPPTRRCEELNPDFHRVYRDKLRSALPVEEKHRIVGFAAPRLKSEMGLSWFAAMAVQVAAVHPDVRFLVAGSVCDEAHYRNCRRLIDESGYGSRFHYVELEPHREQVLVAMDLIVVPSLFAESFSMTALDGWLLGKNVIAYRSGGLEEMMTATGSSGLLAPQGDVEALTDCVLKCLETGEQPGSRAEASRRSTEAVYGEAAYRKRLAKLMANVCNRVLVLRRRRKPRSLPVLRSNAVYKGKWSPALFLLERGMKRPFASAEAFRFYRYRGEDIRVVPDAVLNRFPTGRVLRHDPPSPPNRPSVMLAKGRDRLVYLLTGGRRLPVVSQAALRQRGLDPTRVVPLPSDELRALPLGADRRRSPKRRRYPGTKQAGRAMRHNPARGRRLKSRKHSRARP
;
A
#
# COMPACT_ATOMS: atom_id res chain seq x y z
N MET A 1 -28.77 36.56 37.82
CA MET A 1 -27.50 37.30 37.79
C MET A 1 -26.40 36.26 37.70
N GLN A 2 -25.86 36.10 36.49
CA GLN A 2 -24.78 35.15 36.17
C GLN A 2 -23.47 35.64 36.78
N VAL A 3 -22.65 34.71 37.26
CA VAL A 3 -21.21 34.91 37.36
C VAL A 3 -20.57 33.83 36.49
N GLU A 4 -20.02 34.27 35.37
CA GLU A 4 -19.27 33.47 34.41
C GLU A 4 -17.95 33.01 35.04
N HIS A 5 -17.69 31.70 35.04
CA HIS A 5 -16.33 31.18 35.09
C HIS A 5 -15.93 30.75 33.69
N ASP A 6 -15.12 31.61 33.07
CA ASP A 6 -14.42 31.42 31.82
C ASP A 6 -13.32 30.36 32.02
N SER A 7 -13.66 29.09 31.79
CA SER A 7 -12.68 28.02 31.64
C SER A 7 -12.41 27.81 30.16
N GLY A 8 -11.30 28.39 29.68
CA GLY A 8 -10.80 28.26 28.33
C GLY A 8 -10.77 26.80 27.88
N GLY A 9 -11.72 26.45 27.02
CA GLY A 9 -11.72 25.17 26.33
C GLY A 9 -10.48 25.07 25.46
N LEU A 10 -9.50 24.28 25.90
CA LEU A 10 -8.55 23.67 24.99
C LEU A 10 -9.36 23.06 23.86
N ARG A 11 -9.21 23.62 22.66
CA ARG A 11 -9.72 23.02 21.44
C ARG A 11 -9.21 21.60 21.42
N ALA A 12 -10.11 20.64 21.67
CA ALA A 12 -9.86 19.24 21.38
C ALA A 12 -9.34 19.17 19.95
N GLU A 13 -8.04 18.90 19.79
CA GLU A 13 -7.47 18.58 18.49
C GLU A 13 -8.23 17.35 18.02
N ARG A 14 -9.16 17.54 17.07
CA ARG A 14 -9.86 16.44 16.41
C ARG A 14 -8.81 15.40 16.04
N SER A 15 -8.97 14.17 16.53
CA SER A 15 -8.12 13.05 16.16
C SER A 15 -7.90 13.09 14.65
N PRO A 16 -6.63 13.00 14.19
CA PRO A 16 -6.34 13.13 12.77
C PRO A 16 -7.14 12.09 11.99
N ALA A 17 -7.75 12.52 10.88
CA ALA A 17 -8.49 11.61 10.00
C ALA A 17 -7.65 10.37 9.68
N PRO A 18 -8.25 9.18 9.58
CA PRO A 18 -7.51 7.93 9.37
C PRO A 18 -6.63 8.02 8.11
N LEU A 19 -5.55 7.26 8.11
CA LEU A 19 -4.64 7.19 6.97
C LEU A 19 -5.35 6.49 5.81
N ARG A 20 -5.30 7.04 4.58
CA ARG A 20 -5.89 6.39 3.41
C ARG A 20 -4.81 5.71 2.57
N ILE A 21 -4.87 4.39 2.49
CA ILE A 21 -3.89 3.53 1.81
C ILE A 21 -4.56 2.92 0.57
N MET A 22 -3.95 3.14 -0.59
CA MET A 22 -4.36 2.47 -1.82
C MET A 22 -3.36 1.35 -2.15
N LEU A 23 -3.84 0.12 -2.22
CA LEU A 23 -3.06 -1.10 -2.36
C LEU A 23 -3.10 -1.58 -3.81
N PHE A 24 -1.96 -2.02 -4.34
CA PHE A 24 -1.84 -2.66 -5.63
C PHE A 24 -1.22 -4.06 -5.46
N ALA A 25 -2.01 -5.08 -5.77
CA ALA A 25 -1.60 -6.49 -5.74
C ALA A 25 -1.59 -7.04 -7.18
N PRO A 26 -0.47 -7.58 -7.70
CA PRO A 26 -0.33 -7.96 -9.12
C PRO A 26 -1.39 -8.94 -9.63
N SER A 27 -1.75 -9.95 -8.84
CA SER A 27 -2.73 -10.99 -9.21
C SER A 27 -4.08 -10.87 -8.50
N GLY A 28 -4.20 -10.04 -7.46
CA GLY A 28 -5.43 -9.87 -6.67
C GLY A 28 -6.02 -11.15 -6.05
N GLY A 29 -5.29 -12.28 -6.08
CA GLY A 29 -5.75 -13.59 -5.67
C GLY A 29 -6.88 -14.15 -6.55
N ARG A 30 -6.84 -13.98 -7.87
CA ARG A 30 -7.94 -14.42 -8.79
C ARG A 30 -8.43 -15.86 -8.61
N ARG A 31 -7.54 -16.79 -8.25
CA ARG A 31 -7.88 -18.20 -7.98
C ARG A 31 -7.46 -18.66 -6.59
N ALA A 32 -6.23 -18.32 -6.19
CA ALA A 32 -5.68 -18.61 -4.88
C ALA A 32 -4.67 -17.51 -4.50
N LEU A 33 -4.41 -17.35 -3.21
CA LEU A 33 -3.42 -16.40 -2.70
C LEU A 33 -2.00 -16.93 -2.92
N THR A 34 -1.17 -16.13 -3.59
CA THR A 34 0.28 -16.31 -3.61
C THR A 34 0.92 -16.02 -2.24
N GLY A 35 2.19 -16.38 -2.03
CA GLY A 35 2.90 -16.06 -0.78
C GLY A 35 2.89 -14.56 -0.46
N MET A 36 3.12 -13.71 -1.46
CA MET A 36 3.02 -12.26 -1.35
C MET A 36 1.61 -11.81 -0.93
N GLU A 37 0.55 -12.35 -1.55
CA GLU A 37 -0.82 -11.98 -1.21
C GLU A 37 -1.25 -12.48 0.16
N LYS A 38 -0.81 -13.68 0.58
CA LYS A 38 -0.99 -14.18 1.96
C LYS A 38 -0.33 -13.21 2.95
N TYR A 39 0.88 -12.74 2.66
CA TYR A 39 1.54 -11.77 3.52
C TYR A 39 0.86 -10.38 3.53
N MET A 40 0.46 -9.88 2.35
CA MET A 40 -0.34 -8.66 2.25
C MET A 40 -1.64 -8.77 3.05
N LEU A 41 -2.31 -9.92 3.04
CA LEU A 41 -3.51 -10.16 3.85
C LEU A 41 -3.22 -9.96 5.34
N THR A 42 -2.14 -10.54 5.86
CA THR A 42 -1.70 -10.35 7.25
C THR A 42 -1.45 -8.88 7.55
N LEU A 43 -0.69 -8.18 6.69
CA LEU A 43 -0.40 -6.76 6.85
C LEU A 43 -1.68 -5.90 6.83
N ILE A 44 -2.59 -6.15 5.88
CA ILE A 44 -3.86 -5.44 5.73
C ILE A 44 -4.73 -5.61 6.99
N ARG A 45 -4.82 -6.82 7.53
CA ARG A 45 -5.61 -7.10 8.74
C ARG A 45 -5.16 -6.22 9.91
N VAL A 46 -3.85 -6.02 10.08
CA VAL A 46 -3.30 -5.14 11.12
C VAL A 46 -3.45 -3.65 10.75
N LEU A 47 -3.27 -3.28 9.48
CA LEU A 47 -3.39 -1.88 9.04
C LEU A 47 -4.82 -1.35 9.14
N LYS A 48 -5.84 -2.18 8.92
CA LYS A 48 -7.26 -1.79 8.99
C LYS A 48 -7.69 -1.27 10.36
N GLU A 49 -6.95 -1.59 11.42
CA GLU A 49 -7.20 -1.04 12.77
C GLU A 49 -6.96 0.48 12.84
N GLN A 50 -6.13 1.03 11.93
CA GLN A 50 -5.65 2.42 11.99
C GLN A 50 -5.68 3.16 10.64
N ALA A 51 -6.12 2.50 9.56
CA ALA A 51 -6.13 3.05 8.21
C ALA A 51 -7.34 2.58 7.38
N GLU A 52 -7.80 3.46 6.50
CA GLU A 52 -8.74 3.13 5.43
C GLU A 52 -7.96 2.52 4.26
N CYS A 53 -8.12 1.21 4.07
CA CYS A 53 -7.47 0.46 2.99
C CYS A 53 -8.42 0.26 1.81
N LEU A 54 -7.90 0.39 0.60
CA LEU A 54 -8.62 0.22 -0.66
C LEU A 54 -7.76 -0.57 -1.64
N LEU A 55 -8.27 -1.68 -2.16
CA LEU A 55 -7.55 -2.49 -3.14
C LEU A 55 -7.87 -2.04 -4.57
N VAL A 56 -6.84 -1.93 -5.41
CA VAL A 56 -6.99 -1.78 -6.85
C VAL A 56 -6.52 -3.07 -7.52
N ALA A 57 -7.42 -3.69 -8.28
CA ALA A 57 -7.18 -4.95 -8.98
C ALA A 57 -8.02 -4.99 -10.26
N GLY A 58 -7.69 -5.88 -11.20
CA GLY A 58 -8.48 -6.06 -12.42
C GLY A 58 -9.92 -6.52 -12.13
N GLU A 59 -10.07 -7.38 -11.13
CA GLU A 59 -11.35 -7.90 -10.64
C GLU A 59 -11.25 -8.19 -9.13
N PRO A 60 -12.38 -8.26 -8.41
CA PRO A 60 -12.38 -8.75 -7.02
C PRO A 60 -11.87 -10.19 -6.99
N GLY A 61 -10.85 -10.46 -6.17
CA GLY A 61 -10.31 -11.81 -5.96
C GLY A 61 -10.30 -12.21 -4.49
N VAL A 62 -9.72 -13.38 -4.20
CA VAL A 62 -9.71 -13.99 -2.86
C VAL A 62 -9.12 -13.03 -1.81
N LEU A 63 -8.10 -12.26 -2.17
CA LEU A 63 -7.47 -11.31 -1.25
C LEU A 63 -8.46 -10.26 -0.73
N ALA A 64 -9.30 -9.72 -1.61
CA ALA A 64 -10.28 -8.72 -1.23
C ALA A 64 -11.39 -9.29 -0.36
N ALA A 65 -11.85 -10.50 -0.69
CA ALA A 65 -12.88 -11.20 0.06
C ALA A 65 -12.40 -11.52 1.49
N GLU A 66 -11.23 -12.16 1.61
CA GLU A 66 -10.62 -12.56 2.89
C GLU A 66 -10.25 -11.37 3.79
N ALA A 67 -9.88 -10.24 3.18
CA ALA A 67 -9.54 -9.02 3.90
C ALA A 67 -10.76 -8.15 4.20
N GLY A 68 -11.92 -8.41 3.59
CA GLY A 68 -13.08 -7.52 3.62
C GLY A 68 -12.73 -6.12 3.14
N LEU A 69 -12.10 -6.00 1.97
CA LEU A 69 -11.67 -4.73 1.40
C LEU A 69 -12.61 -4.23 0.30
N PRO A 70 -12.87 -2.91 0.22
CA PRO A 70 -13.42 -2.34 -0.99
C PRO A 70 -12.43 -2.50 -2.14
N VAL A 71 -12.94 -2.88 -3.31
CA VAL A 71 -12.14 -3.08 -4.54
C VAL A 71 -12.55 -2.05 -5.58
N ILE A 72 -11.55 -1.43 -6.21
CA ILE A 72 -11.74 -0.72 -7.46
C ILE A 72 -11.22 -1.60 -8.58
N ALA A 73 -12.15 -2.08 -9.40
CA ALA A 73 -11.83 -2.70 -10.68
C ALA A 73 -11.14 -1.66 -11.57
N HIS A 74 -9.87 -1.90 -11.87
CA HIS A 74 -9.09 -1.07 -12.78
C HIS A 74 -8.16 -2.00 -13.55
N PRO A 75 -8.04 -1.87 -14.88
CA PRO A 75 -7.09 -2.63 -15.68
C PRO A 75 -5.69 -2.07 -15.44
N VAL A 76 -5.21 -2.19 -14.20
CA VAL A 76 -3.83 -1.93 -13.84
C VAL A 76 -3.04 -2.98 -14.62
N PRO A 77 -2.21 -2.57 -15.58
CA PRO A 77 -1.43 -3.55 -16.31
C PRO A 77 -0.55 -4.28 -15.28
N PRO A 78 -0.58 -5.62 -15.21
CA PRO A 78 0.40 -6.35 -14.42
C PRO A 78 1.75 -6.06 -15.09
N TYR A 79 2.60 -5.25 -14.45
CA TYR A 79 3.84 -4.81 -15.08
C TYR A 79 4.90 -5.92 -15.03
N HIS A 80 4.78 -6.90 -15.91
CA HIS A 80 5.96 -7.38 -16.61
C HIS A 80 6.29 -6.28 -17.62
N LEU A 81 7.36 -5.52 -17.41
CA LEU A 81 8.01 -4.90 -18.57
C LEU A 81 8.58 -6.08 -19.35
N PRO A 82 8.13 -6.39 -20.57
CA PRO A 82 8.94 -7.21 -21.44
C PRO A 82 10.25 -6.46 -21.58
N THR A 83 11.35 -7.08 -21.13
CA THR A 83 12.72 -6.63 -21.31
C THR A 83 13.12 -6.51 -22.78
N GLU A 84 12.20 -6.76 -23.72
CA GLU A 84 12.52 -6.80 -25.13
C GLU A 84 13.10 -5.48 -25.64
N HIS A 85 12.88 -4.31 -25.00
CA HIS A 85 13.30 -3.01 -25.58
C HIS A 85 14.00 -2.02 -24.63
N GLY A 86 14.32 -2.38 -23.37
CA GLY A 86 15.06 -1.46 -22.46
C GLY A 86 14.36 -0.11 -22.19
N GLU A 87 13.04 -0.02 -22.35
CA GLU A 87 12.31 1.24 -22.23
C GLU A 87 12.10 1.66 -20.77
N SER A 88 12.25 2.96 -20.48
CA SER A 88 12.04 3.48 -19.13
C SER A 88 10.54 3.47 -18.73
N PRO A 89 10.21 3.30 -17.43
CA PRO A 89 8.83 3.39 -16.95
C PRO A 89 8.14 4.71 -17.33
N ASP A 90 8.91 5.80 -17.39
CA ASP A 90 8.41 7.12 -17.81
C ASP A 90 7.97 7.13 -19.28
N THR A 91 8.63 6.36 -20.15
CA THR A 91 8.25 6.20 -21.56
C THR A 91 6.96 5.41 -21.68
N VAL A 92 6.83 4.31 -20.92
CA VAL A 92 5.62 3.48 -20.95
C VAL A 92 4.41 4.24 -20.40
N MET A 93 4.60 5.05 -19.35
CA MET A 93 3.57 5.97 -18.84
C MET A 93 3.02 6.92 -19.92
N GLN A 94 3.81 7.28 -20.94
CA GLN A 94 3.40 8.19 -22.04
C GLN A 94 2.56 7.51 -23.10
N ARG A 95 2.87 6.24 -23.38
CA ARG A 95 2.26 5.52 -24.50
C ARG A 95 1.05 4.69 -24.07
N HIS A 96 1.08 4.15 -22.84
CA HIS A 96 0.09 3.16 -22.44
C HIS A 96 -1.25 3.83 -22.01
N PRO A 97 -2.40 3.50 -22.64
CA PRO A 97 -3.67 4.17 -22.42
C PRO A 97 -4.20 4.01 -20.97
N ALA A 98 -3.90 2.89 -20.31
CA ALA A 98 -4.30 2.66 -18.91
C ALA A 98 -3.61 3.61 -17.90
N CYS A 99 -2.48 4.23 -18.26
CA CYS A 99 -1.71 5.08 -17.35
C CYS A 99 -2.41 6.40 -17.05
N GLY A 100 -3.03 7.04 -18.04
CA GLY A 100 -3.86 8.23 -17.82
C GLY A 100 -5.05 7.94 -16.90
N SER A 101 -5.66 6.76 -17.06
CA SER A 101 -6.76 6.30 -16.20
C SER A 101 -6.29 6.04 -14.77
N LEU A 102 -5.10 5.47 -14.58
CA LEU A 102 -4.49 5.24 -13.26
C LEU A 102 -4.16 6.55 -12.53
N VAL A 103 -3.54 7.50 -13.22
CA VAL A 103 -3.28 8.85 -12.67
C VAL A 103 -4.60 9.54 -12.31
N ASN A 104 -5.63 9.41 -13.15
CA ASN A 104 -6.96 9.92 -12.85
C ASN A 104 -7.57 9.29 -11.58
N LEU A 105 -7.49 7.96 -11.45
CA LEU A 105 -7.97 7.24 -10.28
C LEU A 105 -7.32 7.79 -8.99
N LEU A 106 -5.99 7.96 -9.00
CA LEU A 106 -5.24 8.54 -7.88
C LEU A 106 -5.65 9.99 -7.60
N HIS A 107 -5.92 10.79 -8.63
CA HIS A 107 -6.41 12.16 -8.48
C HIS A 107 -7.79 12.24 -7.84
N MET A 108 -8.68 11.30 -8.17
CA MET A 108 -10.06 11.28 -7.70
C MET A 108 -10.14 10.75 -6.27
N ARG A 109 -9.35 9.73 -5.93
CA ARG A 109 -9.32 9.12 -4.59
C ARG A 109 -8.42 9.86 -3.60
N GLN A 110 -7.37 10.53 -4.10
CA GLN A 110 -6.35 11.24 -3.31
C GLN A 110 -5.85 10.46 -2.08
N PRO A 111 -5.33 9.23 -2.25
CA PRO A 111 -4.78 8.49 -1.12
C PRO A 111 -3.63 9.26 -0.45
N ASP A 112 -3.38 8.93 0.81
CA ASP A 112 -2.26 9.52 1.56
C ASP A 112 -0.96 8.78 1.25
N ILE A 113 -1.02 7.47 1.02
CA ILE A 113 0.07 6.63 0.52
C ILE A 113 -0.44 5.63 -0.51
N VAL A 114 0.46 5.17 -1.37
CA VAL A 114 0.26 3.98 -2.23
C VAL A 114 1.14 2.85 -1.73
N LEU A 115 0.59 1.66 -1.57
CA LEU A 115 1.34 0.45 -1.25
C LEU A 115 1.37 -0.47 -2.46
N VAL A 116 2.56 -0.90 -2.85
CA VAL A 116 2.77 -1.83 -3.96
C VAL A 116 3.50 -3.08 -3.46
N GLY A 117 3.05 -4.26 -3.89
CA GLY A 117 3.63 -5.55 -3.50
C GLY A 117 4.30 -6.27 -4.67
N GLY A 118 5.53 -6.72 -4.46
CA GLY A 118 6.35 -7.49 -5.39
C GLY A 118 7.38 -6.59 -6.07
N PRO A 119 8.27 -7.14 -6.89
CA PRO A 119 9.31 -6.38 -7.57
C PRO A 119 8.79 -5.69 -8.85
N HIS A 120 7.61 -6.11 -9.34
CA HIS A 120 7.03 -5.70 -10.62
C HIS A 120 6.14 -4.45 -10.69
N PRO A 121 5.45 -3.95 -9.63
CA PRO A 121 4.42 -2.91 -9.75
C PRO A 121 4.99 -1.48 -9.90
N VAL A 122 5.90 -1.28 -10.85
CA VAL A 122 6.61 -0.02 -11.10
C VAL A 122 5.68 1.10 -11.55
N LEU A 123 4.65 0.81 -12.36
CA LEU A 123 3.78 1.89 -12.85
C LEU A 123 2.80 2.44 -11.84
N PRO A 124 2.14 1.63 -10.98
CA PRO A 124 1.43 2.17 -9.82
C PRO A 124 2.32 3.10 -8.97
N ALA A 125 3.57 2.71 -8.72
CA ALA A 125 4.51 3.55 -7.99
C ALA A 125 4.85 4.84 -8.75
N SER A 126 5.22 4.76 -10.04
CA SER A 126 5.54 5.93 -10.87
C SER A 126 4.35 6.90 -10.95
N ALA A 127 3.14 6.40 -11.22
CA ALA A 127 1.92 7.19 -11.26
C ALA A 127 1.67 7.92 -9.92
N ALA A 128 1.87 7.25 -8.79
CA ALA A 128 1.77 7.89 -7.47
C ALA A 128 2.76 9.05 -7.32
N LYS A 129 4.01 8.87 -7.75
CA LYS A 129 5.05 9.89 -7.66
C LYS A 129 4.79 11.09 -8.56
N MET A 130 4.16 10.90 -9.72
CA MET A 130 3.72 12.01 -10.59
C MET A 130 2.67 12.91 -9.93
N LEU A 131 1.89 12.37 -8.98
CA LEU A 131 0.94 13.13 -8.15
C LEU A 131 1.56 13.63 -6.83
N GLY A 132 2.83 13.35 -6.56
CA GLY A 132 3.49 13.63 -5.28
C GLY A 132 2.93 12.81 -4.11
N ILE A 133 2.36 11.64 -4.39
CA ILE A 133 1.87 10.70 -3.38
C ILE A 133 3.04 9.78 -3.00
N PRO A 134 3.34 9.60 -1.71
CA PRO A 134 4.43 8.74 -1.28
C PRO A 134 4.09 7.24 -1.46
N VAL A 135 5.12 6.44 -1.71
CA VAL A 135 5.00 5.00 -2.00
C VAL A 135 5.68 4.17 -0.93
N LEU A 136 4.96 3.18 -0.40
CA LEU A 136 5.50 2.09 0.40
C LEU A 136 5.61 0.85 -0.48
N TRP A 137 6.81 0.33 -0.63
CA TRP A 137 7.12 -0.80 -1.49
C TRP A 137 7.38 -2.05 -0.66
N LEU A 138 6.62 -3.12 -0.87
CA LEU A 138 6.75 -4.39 -0.16
C LEU A 138 7.45 -5.42 -1.04
N LEU A 139 8.54 -6.01 -0.53
CA LEU A 139 9.35 -7.03 -1.20
C LEU A 139 9.29 -8.32 -0.40
N THR A 140 8.75 -9.38 -1.00
CA THR A 140 8.63 -10.72 -0.40
C THR A 140 9.43 -11.78 -1.13
N GLU A 141 10.07 -11.41 -2.23
CA GLU A 141 10.79 -12.33 -3.10
C GLU A 141 12.18 -11.80 -3.40
N THR A 142 13.11 -12.74 -3.56
CA THR A 142 14.50 -12.46 -3.87
C THR A 142 14.59 -12.35 -5.38
N VAL A 143 15.07 -11.22 -5.86
CA VAL A 143 15.35 -11.06 -7.28
C VAL A 143 16.72 -11.68 -7.56
N THR A 144 16.74 -12.81 -8.27
CA THR A 144 17.96 -13.61 -8.47
C THR A 144 18.68 -13.33 -9.80
N ASP A 145 18.01 -12.69 -10.77
CA ASP A 145 18.59 -12.31 -12.05
C ASP A 145 19.42 -11.01 -11.90
N PRO A 146 20.74 -11.01 -12.12
CA PRO A 146 21.60 -9.84 -11.89
C PRO A 146 21.26 -8.62 -12.75
N ASP A 147 20.89 -8.81 -14.02
CA ASP A 147 20.56 -7.72 -14.94
C ASP A 147 19.23 -7.09 -14.54
N TRP A 148 18.27 -7.94 -14.18
CA TRP A 148 16.96 -7.51 -13.74
C TRP A 148 17.01 -6.86 -12.35
N THR A 149 17.91 -7.34 -11.48
CA THR A 149 18.18 -6.78 -10.15
C THR A 149 18.63 -5.33 -10.24
N SER A 150 19.53 -5.01 -11.18
CA SER A 150 20.08 -3.66 -11.31
C SER A 150 19.03 -2.63 -11.76
N GLN A 151 18.24 -2.95 -12.79
CA GLN A 151 17.21 -2.04 -13.32
C GLN A 151 16.03 -1.91 -12.36
N THR A 152 15.52 -3.04 -11.85
CA THR A 152 14.41 -3.07 -10.89
C THR A 152 14.79 -2.34 -9.61
N GLY A 153 16.03 -2.52 -9.13
CA GLY A 153 16.54 -1.82 -7.97
C GLY A 153 16.57 -0.30 -8.14
N GLN A 154 16.97 0.20 -9.31
CA GLN A 154 16.94 1.64 -9.63
C GLN A 154 15.51 2.21 -9.60
N TRP A 155 14.53 1.48 -10.14
CA TRP A 155 13.15 1.94 -10.12
C TRP A 155 12.54 1.92 -8.73
N ILE A 156 12.81 0.88 -7.94
CA ILE A 156 12.37 0.82 -6.54
C ILE A 156 12.99 1.98 -5.75
N GLU A 157 14.30 2.22 -5.85
CA GLU A 157 14.97 3.33 -5.16
C GLU A 157 14.33 4.68 -5.54
N ARG A 158 14.12 4.89 -6.84
CA ARG A 158 13.59 6.14 -7.39
C ARG A 158 12.17 6.43 -6.93
N TYR A 159 11.30 5.41 -6.91
CA TYR A 159 9.87 5.61 -6.67
C TYR A 159 9.44 5.33 -5.23
N ALA A 160 10.17 4.51 -4.46
CA ALA A 160 9.83 4.20 -3.08
C ALA A 160 10.24 5.34 -2.13
N ASP A 161 9.32 5.67 -1.22
CA ASP A 161 9.61 6.48 -0.04
C ASP A 161 9.95 5.61 1.17
N TRP A 162 9.43 4.37 1.18
CA TRP A 162 9.76 3.30 2.12
C TRP A 162 9.84 1.98 1.38
N ILE A 163 10.85 1.18 1.68
CA ILE A 163 11.11 -0.15 1.13
C ILE A 163 11.03 -1.12 2.30
N VAL A 164 10.13 -2.06 2.23
CA VAL A 164 9.86 -3.05 3.27
C VAL A 164 10.21 -4.43 2.75
N GLY A 165 11.19 -5.08 3.36
CA GLY A 165 11.60 -6.43 3.01
C GLY A 165 11.24 -7.44 4.10
N VAL A 166 11.06 -8.69 3.70
CA VAL A 166 10.76 -9.80 4.61
C VAL A 166 12.00 -10.41 5.28
N SER A 167 13.17 -10.18 4.69
CA SER A 167 14.47 -10.69 5.14
C SER A 167 15.61 -9.78 4.67
N ASP A 168 16.81 -9.96 5.20
CA ASP A 168 17.97 -9.21 4.73
C ASP A 168 18.34 -9.62 3.30
N VAL A 169 18.24 -10.90 2.93
CA VAL A 169 18.36 -11.40 1.55
C VAL A 169 17.41 -10.68 0.58
N SER A 170 16.16 -10.46 0.97
CA SER A 170 15.20 -9.73 0.10
C SER A 170 15.57 -8.26 -0.12
N LEU A 171 16.37 -7.69 0.80
CA LEU A 171 16.78 -6.28 0.80
C LEU A 171 18.20 -6.07 0.28
N GLU A 172 19.04 -7.11 0.29
CA GLU A 172 20.45 -7.07 -0.12
C GLU A 172 20.64 -6.37 -1.47
N PRO A 173 19.85 -6.66 -2.52
CA PRO A 173 20.00 -5.99 -3.81
C PRO A 173 19.82 -4.46 -3.77
N LEU A 174 19.10 -3.97 -2.76
CA LEU A 174 18.76 -2.57 -2.57
C LEU A 174 19.64 -1.89 -1.52
N ARG A 175 20.25 -2.62 -0.58
CA ARG A 175 21.11 -2.03 0.46
C ARG A 175 22.32 -1.29 -0.11
N THR A 176 22.83 -1.72 -1.28
CA THR A 176 23.93 -1.04 -1.98
C THR A 176 23.50 0.20 -2.77
N ARG A 177 22.19 0.44 -2.93
CA ARG A 177 21.64 1.46 -3.84
C ARG A 177 20.73 2.47 -3.16
N ALA A 178 19.87 2.00 -2.26
CA ALA A 178 18.90 2.82 -1.56
C ALA A 178 19.49 3.34 -0.25
N SER A 179 19.06 4.54 0.15
CA SER A 179 19.39 5.06 1.48
C SER A 179 18.83 4.15 2.56
N GLU A 180 19.65 3.81 3.56
CA GLU A 180 19.24 3.02 4.73
C GLU A 180 18.00 3.60 5.43
N SER A 181 17.80 4.93 5.36
CA SER A 181 16.62 5.60 5.90
C SER A 181 15.29 5.20 5.25
N LYS A 182 15.33 4.64 4.04
CA LYS A 182 14.15 4.11 3.31
C LYS A 182 13.87 2.65 3.65
N ILE A 183 14.82 1.90 4.21
CA ILE A 183 14.75 0.44 4.31
C ILE A 183 14.19 0.02 5.68
N PHE A 184 13.23 -0.91 5.66
CA PHE A 184 12.59 -1.46 6.84
C PHE A 184 12.48 -2.98 6.71
N LEU A 185 12.96 -3.68 7.73
CA LEU A 185 12.73 -5.12 7.84
C LEU A 185 11.38 -5.37 8.53
N LEU A 186 10.49 -6.09 7.85
CA LEU A 186 9.21 -6.53 8.40
C LEU A 186 8.99 -7.98 7.97
N PRO A 187 9.62 -8.94 8.67
CA PRO A 187 9.45 -10.36 8.38
C PRO A 187 8.00 -10.80 8.65
N PRO A 188 7.46 -11.76 7.90
CA PRO A 188 6.14 -12.34 8.15
C PRO A 188 6.01 -12.91 9.57
N THR A 189 4.77 -12.99 10.03
CA THR A 189 4.41 -13.62 11.30
C THR A 189 3.17 -14.50 11.10
N ARG A 190 2.94 -15.40 12.04
CA ARG A 190 1.71 -16.18 12.15
C ARG A 190 1.00 -15.81 13.43
N ARG A 191 -0.33 -15.67 13.31
CA ARG A 191 -1.17 -15.47 14.49
C ARG A 191 -1.38 -16.79 15.21
N CYS A 192 -1.43 -16.75 16.53
CA CYS A 192 -1.60 -17.96 17.34
C CYS A 192 -2.90 -18.71 16.95
N GLU A 193 -3.98 -17.99 16.67
CA GLU A 193 -5.27 -18.58 16.30
C GLU A 193 -5.22 -19.27 14.92
N GLU A 194 -4.34 -18.83 14.02
CA GLU A 194 -4.16 -19.46 12.71
C GLU A 194 -3.43 -20.81 12.79
N LEU A 195 -2.83 -21.13 13.93
CA LEU A 195 -2.17 -22.40 14.16
C LEU A 195 -3.10 -23.43 14.83
N ASN A 196 -4.28 -23.01 15.30
CA ASN A 196 -5.28 -23.89 15.91
C ASN A 196 -4.73 -24.80 17.04
N PRO A 197 -4.05 -24.24 18.06
CA PRO A 197 -3.35 -25.02 19.10
C PRO A 197 -4.23 -26.04 19.82
N ASP A 198 -5.48 -25.69 20.11
CA ASP A 198 -6.43 -26.57 20.80
C ASP A 198 -6.76 -27.85 20.01
N PHE A 199 -6.57 -27.83 18.69
CA PHE A 199 -6.87 -28.95 17.80
C PHE A 199 -5.64 -29.77 17.42
N HIS A 200 -4.43 -29.41 17.88
CA HIS A 200 -3.20 -30.08 17.48
C HIS A 200 -3.23 -31.60 17.70
N ARG A 201 -3.67 -32.04 18.88
CA ARG A 201 -3.79 -33.47 19.19
C ARG A 201 -4.79 -34.17 18.26
N VAL A 202 -5.96 -33.58 18.08
CA VAL A 202 -7.01 -34.14 17.20
C VAL A 202 -6.53 -34.23 15.76
N TYR A 203 -5.85 -33.20 15.25
CA TYR A 203 -5.31 -33.17 13.90
C TYR A 203 -4.21 -34.21 13.69
N ARG A 204 -3.30 -34.35 14.67
CA ARG A 204 -2.27 -35.39 14.67
C ARG A 204 -2.90 -36.77 14.58
N ASP A 205 -3.81 -37.08 15.50
CA ASP A 205 -4.44 -38.39 15.62
C ASP A 205 -5.23 -38.72 14.36
N LYS A 206 -5.98 -37.75 13.83
CA LYS A 206 -6.77 -37.90 12.60
C LYS A 206 -5.90 -38.26 11.39
N LEU A 207 -4.82 -37.52 11.15
CA LEU A 207 -3.98 -37.78 9.98
C LEU A 207 -3.16 -39.06 10.16
N ARG A 208 -2.59 -39.32 11.34
CA ARG A 208 -1.82 -40.53 11.60
C ARG A 208 -2.70 -41.79 11.51
N SER A 209 -3.95 -41.74 11.97
CA SER A 209 -4.89 -42.87 11.84
C SER A 209 -5.31 -43.18 10.40
N ALA A 210 -5.21 -42.19 9.50
CA ALA A 210 -5.48 -42.37 8.07
C ALA A 210 -4.28 -42.93 7.28
N LEU A 211 -3.11 -43.00 7.91
CA LEU A 211 -1.87 -43.53 7.35
C LEU A 211 -1.55 -44.89 7.99
N PRO A 212 -0.80 -45.77 7.31
CA PRO A 212 -0.35 -47.03 7.90
C PRO A 212 0.83 -46.80 8.87
N VAL A 213 0.60 -46.01 9.92
CA VAL A 213 1.60 -45.62 10.92
C VAL A 213 1.07 -45.84 12.34
N GLU A 214 1.85 -46.55 13.15
CA GLU A 214 1.67 -46.63 14.61
C GLU A 214 2.23 -45.40 15.35
N GLU A 215 1.84 -45.21 16.62
CA GLU A 215 2.28 -44.08 17.44
C GLU A 215 3.78 -44.07 17.73
N LYS A 216 4.41 -45.25 17.79
CA LYS A 216 5.87 -45.38 17.99
C LYS A 216 6.68 -44.82 16.82
N HIS A 217 6.10 -44.74 15.62
CA HIS A 217 6.83 -44.30 14.43
C HIS A 217 7.10 -42.81 14.45
N ARG A 218 8.29 -42.42 14.02
CA ARG A 218 8.67 -41.01 13.84
C ARG A 218 8.46 -40.60 12.39
N ILE A 219 7.71 -39.53 12.16
CA ILE A 219 7.41 -39.02 10.82
C ILE A 219 8.36 -37.87 10.47
N VAL A 220 9.22 -38.09 9.47
CA VAL A 220 10.07 -37.05 8.86
C VAL A 220 9.35 -36.51 7.62
N GLY A 221 9.07 -35.21 7.61
CA GLY A 221 8.17 -34.60 6.64
C GLY A 221 8.84 -33.60 5.70
N PHE A 222 8.40 -33.60 4.45
CA PHE A 222 8.64 -32.56 3.45
C PHE A 222 7.30 -31.88 3.12
N ALA A 223 7.24 -30.55 3.22
CA ALA A 223 6.00 -29.80 3.00
C ALA A 223 6.22 -28.54 2.14
N ALA A 224 5.64 -28.54 0.94
CA ALA A 224 5.63 -27.39 0.04
C ALA A 224 4.27 -27.27 -0.64
N PRO A 225 3.67 -26.07 -0.77
CA PRO A 225 2.37 -25.92 -1.44
C PRO A 225 2.35 -26.47 -2.86
N ARG A 226 3.49 -26.36 -3.57
CA ARG A 226 3.69 -26.92 -4.91
C ARG A 226 5.00 -27.68 -4.93
N LEU A 227 4.96 -28.93 -5.40
CA LEU A 227 6.11 -29.83 -5.50
C LEU A 227 6.92 -29.51 -6.76
N LYS A 228 7.64 -28.39 -6.71
CA LYS A 228 8.59 -28.02 -7.76
C LYS A 228 9.99 -28.57 -7.49
N SER A 229 10.78 -28.75 -8.54
CA SER A 229 12.16 -29.22 -8.44
C SER A 229 13.01 -28.36 -7.50
N GLU A 230 12.89 -27.03 -7.58
CA GLU A 230 13.67 -26.11 -6.73
C GLU A 230 13.34 -26.18 -5.23
N MET A 231 12.22 -26.81 -4.84
CA MET A 231 11.88 -27.04 -3.43
C MET A 231 12.64 -28.21 -2.81
N GLY A 232 13.33 -29.03 -3.63
CA GLY A 232 14.25 -30.05 -3.15
C GLY A 232 13.67 -31.45 -2.91
N LEU A 233 12.55 -31.80 -3.54
CA LEU A 233 11.90 -33.11 -3.32
C LEU A 233 12.83 -34.30 -3.64
N SER A 234 13.66 -34.21 -4.68
CA SER A 234 14.63 -35.26 -5.01
C SER A 234 15.71 -35.43 -3.94
N TRP A 235 16.16 -34.34 -3.32
CA TRP A 235 17.12 -34.40 -2.20
C TRP A 235 16.47 -34.96 -0.94
N PHE A 236 15.22 -34.59 -0.67
CA PHE A 236 14.44 -35.22 0.40
C PHE A 236 14.31 -36.73 0.17
N ALA A 237 13.96 -37.16 -1.04
CA ALA A 237 13.80 -38.58 -1.37
C ALA A 237 15.11 -39.36 -1.19
N ALA A 238 16.23 -38.81 -1.67
CA ALA A 238 17.54 -39.44 -1.52
C ALA A 238 17.96 -39.57 -0.04
N MET A 239 17.81 -38.50 0.75
CA MET A 239 18.06 -38.52 2.20
C MET A 239 17.14 -39.51 2.90
N ALA A 240 15.84 -39.51 2.58
CA ALA A 240 14.86 -40.37 3.22
C ALA A 240 15.16 -41.86 3.00
N VAL A 241 15.62 -42.25 1.81
CA VAL A 241 16.06 -43.62 1.53
C VAL A 241 17.27 -44.01 2.40
N GLN A 242 18.25 -43.11 2.57
CA GLN A 242 19.40 -43.36 3.45
C GLN A 242 18.98 -43.50 4.93
N VAL A 243 18.10 -42.62 5.41
CA VAL A 243 17.56 -42.70 6.78
C VAL A 243 16.74 -43.97 6.99
N ALA A 244 15.93 -44.39 6.00
CA ALA A 244 15.12 -45.60 6.07
C ALA A 244 15.95 -46.88 6.22
N ALA A 245 17.14 -46.90 5.62
CA ALA A 245 18.07 -48.03 5.72
C ALA A 245 18.64 -48.21 7.14
N VAL A 246 18.78 -47.11 7.89
CA VAL A 246 19.36 -47.11 9.23
C VAL A 246 18.29 -47.21 10.33
N HIS A 247 17.13 -46.55 10.14
CA HIS A 247 16.04 -46.53 11.13
C HIS A 247 14.76 -47.20 10.63
N PRO A 248 14.40 -48.40 11.14
CA PRO A 248 13.21 -49.14 10.69
C PRO A 248 11.88 -48.49 11.10
N ASP A 249 11.88 -47.73 12.19
CA ASP A 249 10.67 -47.11 12.76
C ASP A 249 10.36 -45.70 12.19
N VAL A 250 11.19 -45.20 11.29
CA VAL A 250 10.95 -43.90 10.65
C VAL A 250 9.99 -44.06 9.47
N ARG A 251 9.10 -43.08 9.32
CA ARG A 251 8.16 -42.93 8.21
C ARG A 251 8.36 -41.57 7.57
N PHE A 252 8.04 -41.45 6.29
CA PHE A 252 8.25 -40.23 5.52
C PHE A 252 6.93 -39.70 4.97
N LEU A 253 6.72 -38.40 5.11
CA LEU A 253 5.51 -37.74 4.63
C LEU A 253 5.86 -36.63 3.64
N VAL A 254 5.39 -36.75 2.40
CA VAL A 254 5.52 -35.73 1.36
C VAL A 254 4.18 -35.05 1.20
N ALA A 255 4.14 -33.73 1.46
CA ALA A 255 2.92 -32.94 1.42
C ALA A 255 3.01 -31.79 0.41
N GLY A 256 2.09 -31.77 -0.55
CA GLY A 256 2.02 -30.72 -1.56
C GLY A 256 1.31 -31.14 -2.84
N SER A 257 0.89 -30.17 -3.64
CA SER A 257 0.27 -30.44 -4.94
C SER A 257 1.36 -30.68 -6.01
N VAL A 258 1.22 -31.76 -6.77
CA VAL A 258 2.09 -32.05 -7.92
C VAL A 258 1.88 -31.00 -8.99
N CYS A 259 2.97 -30.34 -9.41
CA CYS A 259 2.95 -29.39 -10.53
C CYS A 259 4.03 -29.69 -11.58
N ASP A 260 4.95 -30.60 -11.29
CA ASP A 260 5.93 -31.16 -12.22
C ASP A 260 5.84 -32.69 -12.14
N GLU A 261 5.03 -33.26 -13.03
CA GLU A 261 4.75 -34.70 -13.06
C GLU A 261 5.98 -35.55 -13.39
N ALA A 262 6.92 -35.02 -14.18
CA ALA A 262 8.11 -35.75 -14.55
C ALA A 262 9.08 -35.83 -13.37
N HIS A 263 9.33 -34.71 -12.71
CA HIS A 263 10.16 -34.66 -11.50
C HIS A 263 9.56 -35.52 -10.38
N TYR A 264 8.24 -35.40 -10.13
CA TYR A 264 7.57 -36.17 -9.09
C TYR A 264 7.65 -37.68 -9.36
N ARG A 265 7.41 -38.14 -10.60
CA ARG A 265 7.56 -39.55 -10.98
C ARG A 265 8.97 -40.06 -10.80
N ASN A 266 10.00 -39.27 -11.12
CA ASN A 266 11.39 -39.66 -10.91
C ASN A 266 11.70 -39.85 -9.41
N CYS A 267 11.18 -38.99 -8.54
CA CYS A 267 11.33 -39.13 -7.09
C CYS A 267 10.60 -40.36 -6.55
N ARG A 268 9.38 -40.64 -7.04
CA ARG A 268 8.61 -41.85 -6.69
C ARG A 268 9.36 -43.11 -7.10
N ARG A 269 9.91 -43.14 -8.32
CA ARG A 269 10.70 -44.27 -8.83
C ARG A 269 11.91 -44.56 -7.94
N LEU A 270 12.68 -43.54 -7.56
CA LEU A 270 13.82 -43.68 -6.63
C LEU A 270 13.40 -44.33 -5.31
N ILE A 271 12.27 -43.89 -4.76
CA ILE A 271 11.73 -44.40 -3.49
C ILE A 271 11.25 -45.85 -3.65
N ASP A 272 10.53 -46.17 -4.72
CA ASP A 272 9.96 -47.50 -4.93
C ASP A 272 11.07 -48.53 -5.24
N GLU A 273 12.11 -48.15 -5.98
CA GLU A 273 13.29 -48.99 -6.28
C GLU A 273 14.19 -49.24 -5.05
N SER A 274 14.08 -48.42 -4.00
CA SER A 274 14.88 -48.58 -2.78
C SER A 274 14.45 -49.75 -1.88
N GLY A 275 13.25 -50.31 -2.11
CA GLY A 275 12.63 -51.31 -1.24
C GLY A 275 11.95 -50.73 0.01
N TYR A 276 12.04 -49.41 0.27
CA TYR A 276 11.42 -48.76 1.43
C TYR A 276 10.10 -48.04 1.12
N GLY A 277 9.56 -48.17 -0.09
CA GLY A 277 8.39 -47.40 -0.56
C GLY A 277 7.15 -47.47 0.34
N SER A 278 6.93 -48.59 1.05
CA SER A 278 5.81 -48.74 2.00
C SER A 278 5.87 -47.78 3.21
N ARG A 279 7.04 -47.17 3.46
CA ARG A 279 7.26 -46.18 4.54
C ARG A 279 7.03 -44.74 4.11
N PHE A 280 6.70 -44.50 2.84
CA PHE A 280 6.47 -43.16 2.28
C PHE A 280 4.98 -42.91 2.07
N HIS A 281 4.53 -41.74 2.51
CA HIS A 281 3.14 -41.32 2.44
C HIS A 281 3.05 -39.96 1.74
N TYR A 282 1.97 -39.76 0.98
CA TYR A 282 1.78 -38.58 0.14
C TYR A 282 0.41 -37.98 0.42
N VAL A 283 0.36 -36.68 0.70
CA VAL A 283 -0.89 -35.98 1.03
C VAL A 283 -0.94 -34.60 0.38
N GLU A 284 -2.13 -34.06 0.22
CA GLU A 284 -2.28 -32.65 -0.10
C GLU A 284 -1.93 -31.79 1.13
N LEU A 285 -1.26 -30.66 0.88
CA LEU A 285 -0.90 -29.74 1.96
C LEU A 285 -2.00 -28.72 2.25
N GLU A 286 -2.60 -28.16 1.20
CA GLU A 286 -3.64 -27.14 1.31
C GLU A 286 -5.00 -27.80 1.02
N PRO A 287 -6.08 -27.43 1.75
CA PRO A 287 -6.18 -26.31 2.69
C PRO A 287 -5.77 -26.65 4.14
N HIS A 288 -5.35 -27.88 4.44
CA HIS A 288 -5.17 -28.40 5.81
C HIS A 288 -3.72 -28.38 6.32
N ARG A 289 -2.97 -27.33 6.00
CA ARG A 289 -1.52 -27.25 6.22
C ARG A 289 -1.10 -27.52 7.67
N GLU A 290 -1.79 -26.91 8.61
CA GLU A 290 -1.58 -27.11 10.05
C GLU A 290 -1.74 -28.58 10.46
N GLN A 291 -2.76 -29.27 9.93
CA GLN A 291 -3.06 -30.66 10.29
C GLN A 291 -1.94 -31.59 9.83
N VAL A 292 -1.40 -31.30 8.66
CA VAL A 292 -0.27 -32.02 8.07
C VAL A 292 1.01 -31.80 8.87
N LEU A 293 1.37 -30.54 9.17
CA LEU A 293 2.62 -30.23 9.88
C LEU A 293 2.63 -30.75 11.32
N VAL A 294 1.48 -30.75 12.01
CA VAL A 294 1.37 -31.25 13.39
C VAL A 294 1.56 -32.78 13.47
N ALA A 295 1.18 -33.51 12.41
CA ALA A 295 1.38 -34.96 12.33
C ALA A 295 2.85 -35.36 12.13
N MET A 296 3.67 -34.45 11.62
CA MET A 296 5.13 -34.63 11.46
C MET A 296 5.84 -34.47 12.80
N ASP A 297 6.96 -35.15 12.93
CA ASP A 297 7.84 -35.09 14.11
C ASP A 297 9.12 -34.30 13.81
N LEU A 298 9.63 -34.41 12.58
CA LEU A 298 10.71 -33.57 12.04
C LEU A 298 10.27 -32.99 10.70
N ILE A 299 10.64 -31.74 10.42
CA ILE A 299 10.36 -31.09 9.14
C ILE A 299 11.68 -30.85 8.41
N VAL A 300 11.75 -31.24 7.15
CA VAL A 300 12.91 -31.05 6.28
C VAL A 300 12.55 -30.06 5.17
N VAL A 301 13.33 -28.99 5.06
CA VAL A 301 13.20 -27.94 4.05
C VAL A 301 14.48 -27.88 3.21
N PRO A 302 14.68 -28.85 2.28
CA PRO A 302 15.87 -28.93 1.43
C PRO A 302 15.76 -28.00 0.20
N SER A 303 15.25 -26.79 0.40
CA SER A 303 15.02 -25.84 -0.69
C SER A 303 16.34 -25.43 -1.34
N LEU A 304 16.39 -25.50 -2.66
CA LEU A 304 17.52 -25.03 -3.47
C LEU A 304 17.32 -23.61 -3.98
N PHE A 305 16.09 -23.10 -3.87
CA PHE A 305 15.79 -21.73 -4.21
C PHE A 305 16.17 -20.83 -3.04
N ALA A 306 16.84 -19.71 -3.33
CA ALA A 306 17.17 -18.67 -2.35
C ALA A 306 15.90 -17.94 -1.87
N GLU A 307 15.10 -18.65 -1.06
CA GLU A 307 13.87 -18.15 -0.49
C GLU A 307 14.13 -16.86 0.29
N SER A 308 13.31 -15.84 0.09
CA SER A 308 13.40 -14.66 0.97
C SER A 308 12.98 -14.99 2.39
N PHE A 309 11.95 -15.82 2.57
CA PHE A 309 11.44 -16.17 3.89
C PHE A 309 10.61 -17.46 3.82
N SER A 310 10.97 -18.47 4.62
CA SER A 310 10.30 -19.77 4.57
C SER A 310 9.15 -19.84 5.57
N MET A 311 7.92 -19.76 5.08
CA MET A 311 6.73 -19.97 5.91
C MET A 311 6.65 -21.40 6.46
N THR A 312 7.25 -22.40 5.79
CA THR A 312 7.28 -23.79 6.29
C THR A 312 8.19 -23.94 7.49
N ALA A 313 9.37 -23.31 7.47
CA ALA A 313 10.23 -23.28 8.66
C ALA A 313 9.55 -22.52 9.82
N LEU A 314 8.98 -21.35 9.55
CA LEU A 314 8.25 -20.57 10.56
C LEU A 314 7.13 -21.38 11.22
N ASP A 315 6.25 -21.98 10.40
CA ASP A 315 5.13 -22.78 10.91
C ASP A 315 5.65 -23.99 11.70
N GLY A 316 6.71 -24.66 11.22
CA GLY A 316 7.33 -25.79 11.92
C GLY A 316 7.81 -25.43 13.32
N TRP A 317 8.57 -24.35 13.47
CA TRP A 317 9.05 -23.92 14.78
C TRP A 317 7.95 -23.46 15.72
N LEU A 318 6.95 -22.73 15.23
CA LEU A 318 5.81 -22.30 16.06
C LEU A 318 4.96 -23.49 16.53
N LEU A 319 4.96 -24.59 15.78
CA LEU A 319 4.37 -25.88 16.17
C LEU A 319 5.31 -26.74 17.05
N GLY A 320 6.45 -26.20 17.47
CA GLY A 320 7.41 -26.91 18.31
C GLY A 320 8.10 -28.07 17.61
N LYS A 321 8.33 -27.98 16.29
CA LYS A 321 9.04 -28.99 15.50
C LYS A 321 10.48 -28.56 15.26
N ASN A 322 11.38 -29.54 15.24
CA ASN A 322 12.71 -29.31 14.70
C ASN A 322 12.62 -29.18 13.17
N VAL A 323 13.24 -28.14 12.65
CA VAL A 323 13.34 -27.89 11.21
C VAL A 323 14.80 -28.10 10.80
N ILE A 324 15.01 -28.96 9.82
CA ILE A 324 16.30 -29.24 9.21
C ILE A 324 16.25 -28.69 7.79
N ALA A 325 17.29 -27.98 7.37
CA ALA A 325 17.21 -27.20 6.14
C ALA A 325 18.54 -27.12 5.39
N TYR A 326 18.47 -26.83 4.10
CA TYR A 326 19.63 -26.35 3.37
C TYR A 326 19.94 -24.88 3.69
N ARG A 327 21.22 -24.54 3.61
CA ARG A 327 21.70 -23.15 3.61
C ARG A 327 21.26 -22.45 2.33
N SER A 328 20.09 -21.83 2.37
CA SER A 328 19.50 -21.18 1.19
C SER A 328 18.85 -19.84 1.53
N GLY A 329 19.49 -18.74 1.12
CA GLY A 329 18.96 -17.38 1.25
C GLY A 329 18.45 -17.05 2.66
N GLY A 330 17.23 -16.50 2.74
CA GLY A 330 16.60 -16.11 4.00
C GLY A 330 16.31 -17.28 4.95
N LEU A 331 16.34 -18.54 4.49
CA LEU A 331 16.23 -19.69 5.38
C LEU A 331 17.45 -19.80 6.31
N GLU A 332 18.66 -19.49 5.82
CA GLU A 332 19.87 -19.46 6.66
C GLU A 332 19.80 -18.33 7.70
N GLU A 333 19.31 -17.15 7.31
CA GLU A 333 19.07 -16.04 8.25
C GLU A 333 18.09 -16.43 9.34
N MET A 334 16.98 -17.07 8.96
CA MET A 334 15.95 -17.53 9.89
C MET A 334 16.48 -18.60 10.86
N MET A 335 17.20 -19.59 10.35
CA MET A 335 17.80 -20.64 11.17
C MET A 335 18.82 -20.06 12.16
N THR A 336 19.58 -19.05 11.75
CA THR A 336 20.54 -18.35 12.62
C THR A 336 19.85 -17.50 13.69
N ALA A 337 18.85 -16.71 13.29
CA ALA A 337 18.12 -15.86 14.23
C ALA A 337 17.31 -16.65 15.29
N THR A 338 16.95 -17.90 15.00
CA THR A 338 16.18 -18.78 15.89
C THR A 338 17.05 -19.73 16.72
N GLY A 339 18.39 -19.65 16.61
CA GLY A 339 19.30 -20.56 17.31
C GLY A 339 19.33 -21.99 16.75
N SER A 340 18.86 -22.19 15.51
CA SER A 340 18.72 -23.49 14.85
C SER A 340 19.84 -23.79 13.84
N SER A 341 20.89 -22.97 13.74
CA SER A 341 21.98 -23.13 12.74
C SER A 341 22.68 -24.49 12.76
N GLY A 342 22.63 -25.23 13.87
CA GLY A 342 23.16 -26.59 13.97
C GLY A 342 22.40 -27.64 13.15
N LEU A 343 21.26 -27.27 12.56
CA LEU A 343 20.43 -28.12 11.68
C LEU A 343 20.46 -27.66 10.22
N LEU A 344 21.47 -26.87 9.84
CA LEU A 344 21.73 -26.43 8.47
C LEU A 344 22.74 -27.35 7.78
N ALA A 345 22.34 -27.94 6.66
CA ALA A 345 23.22 -28.66 5.74
C ALA A 345 23.64 -27.75 4.55
N PRO A 346 24.83 -27.94 3.97
CA PRO A 346 25.19 -27.31 2.70
C PRO A 346 24.17 -27.63 1.60
N GLN A 347 23.91 -26.66 0.74
CA GLN A 347 22.92 -26.81 -0.33
C GLN A 347 23.34 -27.94 -1.30
N GLY A 348 22.42 -28.87 -1.55
CA GLY A 348 22.63 -29.99 -2.48
C GLY A 348 23.38 -31.18 -1.89
N ASP A 349 23.89 -31.07 -0.67
CA ASP A 349 24.59 -32.15 0.04
C ASP A 349 23.58 -33.07 0.74
N VAL A 350 23.34 -34.25 0.17
CA VAL A 350 22.39 -35.23 0.71
C VAL A 350 22.94 -35.87 1.98
N GLU A 351 24.25 -36.13 2.06
CA GLU A 351 24.87 -36.82 3.20
C GLU A 351 24.81 -35.94 4.45
N ALA A 352 25.19 -34.66 4.32
CA ALA A 352 25.08 -33.71 5.43
C ALA A 352 23.62 -33.49 5.87
N LEU A 353 22.66 -33.57 4.95
CA LEU A 353 21.22 -33.50 5.27
C LEU A 353 20.78 -34.74 6.06
N THR A 354 21.18 -35.93 5.61
CA THR A 354 20.96 -37.22 6.29
C THR A 354 21.53 -37.18 7.71
N ASP A 355 22.77 -36.74 7.89
CA ASP A 355 23.43 -36.62 9.19
C ASP A 355 22.65 -35.73 10.17
N CYS A 356 22.12 -34.61 9.69
CA CYS A 356 21.31 -33.72 10.50
C CYS A 356 20.01 -34.41 10.97
N VAL A 357 19.36 -35.17 10.09
CA VAL A 357 18.15 -35.93 10.42
C VAL A 357 18.45 -37.03 11.42
N LEU A 358 19.49 -37.84 11.20
CA LEU A 358 19.90 -38.92 12.11
C LEU A 358 20.22 -38.39 13.52
N LYS A 359 21.02 -37.32 13.63
CA LYS A 359 21.32 -36.66 14.93
C LYS A 359 20.06 -36.21 15.65
N CYS A 360 19.06 -35.72 14.91
CA CYS A 360 17.76 -35.32 15.48
C CYS A 360 16.90 -36.52 15.92
N LEU A 361 17.02 -37.66 15.26
CA LEU A 361 16.29 -38.89 15.62
C LEU A 361 16.91 -39.57 16.86
N GLU A 362 18.23 -39.55 17.00
CA GLU A 362 18.97 -40.17 18.12
C GLU A 362 18.75 -39.46 19.46
N THR A 363 18.60 -38.13 19.44
CA THR A 363 18.60 -37.32 20.67
C THR A 363 17.27 -37.35 21.44
N GLY A 364 16.19 -37.84 20.84
CA GLY A 364 14.86 -37.93 21.44
C GLY A 364 14.24 -36.57 21.82
N GLU A 365 12.91 -36.48 21.84
CA GLU A 365 12.20 -35.27 22.32
C GLU A 365 12.13 -35.25 23.84
N GLN A 366 13.22 -34.88 24.51
CA GLN A 366 13.16 -34.62 25.95
C GLN A 366 12.37 -33.33 26.25
N PRO A 367 11.62 -33.25 27.36
CA PRO A 367 11.05 -31.97 27.84
C PRO A 367 12.15 -30.92 28.01
N GLY A 368 12.02 -29.75 27.35
CA GLY A 368 13.10 -28.76 27.23
C GLY A 368 14.01 -28.94 26.00
N SER A 369 13.59 -29.76 25.04
CA SER A 369 14.31 -30.06 23.79
C SER A 369 14.66 -28.83 22.95
N ARG A 370 15.57 -29.05 22.00
CA ARG A 370 15.92 -28.10 20.93
C ARG A 370 14.70 -27.49 20.24
N ALA A 371 13.63 -28.26 20.03
CA ALA A 371 12.44 -27.79 19.34
C ALA A 371 11.68 -26.71 20.13
N GLU A 372 11.58 -26.87 21.45
CA GLU A 372 10.95 -25.88 22.35
C GLU A 372 11.82 -24.62 22.47
N ALA A 373 13.16 -24.77 22.50
CA ALA A 373 14.07 -23.63 22.49
C ALA A 373 13.97 -22.82 21.16
N SER A 374 13.92 -23.52 20.01
CA SER A 374 13.69 -22.91 18.70
C SER A 374 12.32 -22.24 18.62
N ARG A 375 11.27 -22.83 19.20
CA ARG A 375 9.94 -22.21 19.27
C ARG A 375 9.97 -20.88 20.02
N ARG A 376 10.49 -20.85 21.25
CA ARG A 376 10.58 -19.61 22.06
C ARG A 376 11.40 -18.53 21.37
N SER A 377 12.51 -18.91 20.74
CA SER A 377 13.36 -18.00 19.98
C SER A 377 12.63 -17.46 18.75
N THR A 378 11.89 -18.32 18.05
CA THR A 378 11.04 -17.95 16.90
C THR A 378 9.92 -17.01 17.33
N GLU A 379 9.23 -17.25 18.44
CA GLU A 379 8.21 -16.36 18.98
C GLU A 379 8.80 -14.98 19.35
N ALA A 380 10.01 -14.95 19.94
CA ALA A 380 10.70 -13.71 20.27
C ALA A 380 11.12 -12.90 19.03
N VAL A 381 11.55 -13.55 17.95
CA VAL A 381 12.09 -12.89 16.76
C VAL A 381 11.01 -12.61 15.70
N TYR A 382 10.12 -13.58 15.46
CA TYR A 382 9.13 -13.59 14.37
C TYR A 382 7.67 -13.69 14.86
N GLY A 383 7.43 -13.79 16.17
CA GLY A 383 6.08 -13.77 16.73
C GLY A 383 5.37 -12.42 16.59
N GLU A 384 4.07 -12.41 16.90
CA GLU A 384 3.19 -11.27 16.68
C GLU A 384 3.66 -9.99 17.39
N ALA A 385 4.19 -10.10 18.60
CA ALA A 385 4.69 -8.96 19.36
C ALA A 385 5.88 -8.29 18.65
N ALA A 386 6.81 -9.10 18.13
CA ALA A 386 7.96 -8.60 17.38
C ALA A 386 7.52 -7.96 16.05
N TYR A 387 6.55 -8.58 15.36
CA TYR A 387 5.95 -8.03 14.15
C TYR A 387 5.29 -6.67 14.40
N ARG A 388 4.39 -6.57 15.39
CA ARG A 388 3.68 -5.34 15.75
C ARG A 388 4.65 -4.22 16.14
N LYS A 389 5.73 -4.54 16.86
CA LYS A 389 6.79 -3.58 17.21
C LYS A 389 7.49 -3.01 15.96
N ARG A 390 7.88 -3.86 15.01
CA ARG A 390 8.50 -3.42 13.75
C ARG A 390 7.54 -2.60 12.89
N LEU A 391 6.28 -3.05 12.78
CA LEU A 391 5.24 -2.34 12.06
C LEU A 391 4.95 -0.96 12.67
N ALA A 392 4.86 -0.85 13.99
CA ALA A 392 4.65 0.43 14.67
C ALA A 392 5.76 1.44 14.37
N LYS A 393 7.02 0.99 14.32
CA LYS A 393 8.17 1.83 13.93
C LYS A 393 8.05 2.33 12.49
N LEU A 394 7.68 1.45 11.55
CA LEU A 394 7.42 1.82 10.15
C LEU A 394 6.27 2.82 10.06
N MET A 395 5.14 2.52 10.70
CA MET A 395 3.94 3.36 10.65
C MET A 395 4.14 4.73 11.30
N ALA A 396 4.95 4.85 12.35
CA ALA A 396 5.33 6.15 12.90
C ALA A 396 6.04 7.03 11.86
N ASN A 397 6.96 6.45 11.08
CA ASN A 397 7.64 7.16 10.00
C ASN A 397 6.68 7.57 8.88
N VAL A 398 5.78 6.65 8.49
CA VAL A 398 4.74 6.91 7.50
C VAL A 398 3.83 8.06 7.93
N CYS A 399 3.27 7.97 9.14
CA CYS A 399 2.37 8.97 9.69
C CYS A 399 3.02 10.35 9.78
N ASN A 400 4.27 10.44 10.25
CA ASN A 400 5.00 11.71 10.32
C ASN A 400 5.13 12.37 8.94
N ARG A 401 5.51 11.60 7.91
CA ARG A 401 5.64 12.13 6.55
C ARG A 401 4.29 12.54 5.96
N VAL A 402 3.24 11.75 6.18
CA VAL A 402 1.88 12.06 5.72
C VAL A 402 1.34 13.32 6.39
N LEU A 403 1.59 13.53 7.69
CA LEU A 403 1.19 14.75 8.40
C LEU A 403 1.80 16.00 7.77
N VAL A 404 3.09 15.96 7.41
CA VAL A 404 3.77 17.05 6.69
C VAL A 404 3.11 17.31 5.33
N LEU A 405 2.80 16.26 4.57
CA LEU A 405 2.15 16.39 3.26
C LEU A 405 0.71 16.93 3.36
N ARG A 406 -0.07 16.49 4.36
CA ARG A 406 -1.42 17.00 4.64
C ARG A 406 -1.40 18.49 4.98
N ARG A 407 -0.39 18.97 5.73
CA ARG A 407 -0.21 20.42 6.00
C ARG A 407 -0.05 21.22 4.70
N ARG A 408 0.64 20.67 3.68
CA ARG A 408 0.82 21.31 2.37
C ARG A 408 -0.46 21.40 1.53
N ARG A 409 -1.53 20.69 1.90
CA ARG A 409 -2.87 20.77 1.28
C ARG A 409 -3.78 21.81 1.94
N LYS A 410 -3.35 22.47 3.04
CA LYS A 410 -4.13 23.54 3.67
C LYS A 410 -4.21 24.77 2.76
N PRO A 411 -5.32 25.56 2.78
CA PRO A 411 -5.53 26.68 1.86
C PRO A 411 -4.37 27.68 1.77
N ARG A 412 -3.74 28.00 2.91
CA ARG A 412 -2.60 28.94 2.98
C ARG A 412 -1.33 28.44 2.29
N SER A 413 -1.22 27.14 2.08
CA SER A 413 -0.05 26.51 1.47
C SER A 413 -0.29 26.12 0.01
N LEU A 414 -1.54 26.24 -0.49
CA LEU A 414 -1.88 25.82 -1.85
C LEU A 414 -1.10 26.62 -2.91
N PRO A 415 -0.79 26.01 -4.07
CA PRO A 415 -0.25 26.73 -5.21
C PRO A 415 -1.15 27.91 -5.62
N VAL A 416 -0.55 28.99 -6.09
CA VAL A 416 -1.30 30.17 -6.58
C VAL A 416 -1.82 29.87 -7.98
N LEU A 417 -3.05 29.34 -8.05
CA LEU A 417 -3.80 29.14 -9.29
C LEU A 417 -5.05 30.03 -9.30
N ARG A 418 -5.49 30.44 -10.50
CA ARG A 418 -6.67 31.30 -10.66
C ARG A 418 -7.92 30.52 -10.23
N SER A 419 -8.67 31.05 -9.27
CA SER A 419 -9.98 30.51 -8.91
C SER A 419 -10.99 30.70 -10.05
N ASN A 420 -11.96 29.81 -10.12
CA ASN A 420 -13.02 29.73 -11.13
C ASN A 420 -12.49 29.52 -12.56
N ALA A 421 -11.35 28.84 -12.69
CA ALA A 421 -10.77 28.45 -13.97
C ALA A 421 -10.63 26.93 -14.07
N VAL A 422 -10.64 26.42 -15.30
CA VAL A 422 -10.53 24.98 -15.58
C VAL A 422 -9.08 24.58 -15.77
N TYR A 423 -8.69 23.49 -15.14
CA TYR A 423 -7.36 22.94 -15.20
C TYR A 423 -7.39 21.45 -15.55
N LYS A 424 -6.30 20.98 -16.16
CA LYS A 424 -6.03 19.57 -16.45
C LYS A 424 -4.61 19.23 -16.03
N GLY A 425 -4.40 18.00 -15.54
CA GLY A 425 -3.06 17.45 -15.38
C GLY A 425 -2.38 17.23 -16.74
N LYS A 426 -1.07 16.99 -16.73
CA LYS A 426 -0.35 16.57 -17.93
C LYS A 426 -0.80 15.16 -18.36
N TRP A 427 -1.09 14.29 -17.38
CA TRP A 427 -1.32 12.87 -17.61
C TRP A 427 -2.77 12.45 -17.39
N SER A 428 -3.42 13.02 -16.37
CA SER A 428 -4.83 12.72 -16.13
C SER A 428 -5.72 13.31 -17.24
N PRO A 429 -6.65 12.52 -17.81
CA PRO A 429 -7.65 13.03 -18.75
C PRO A 429 -8.71 13.93 -18.09
N ALA A 430 -8.85 13.90 -16.76
CA ALA A 430 -9.92 14.63 -16.09
C ALA A 430 -9.71 16.15 -16.10
N LEU A 431 -10.81 16.86 -16.34
CA LEU A 431 -10.89 18.31 -16.23
C LEU A 431 -11.42 18.69 -14.85
N PHE A 432 -10.80 19.69 -14.25
CA PHE A 432 -11.15 20.17 -12.91
C PHE A 432 -11.43 21.67 -12.93
N LEU A 433 -12.59 22.09 -12.42
CA LEU A 433 -12.83 23.48 -12.06
C LEU A 433 -12.21 23.74 -10.69
N LEU A 434 -11.27 24.68 -10.59
CA LEU A 434 -10.75 25.12 -9.30
C LEU A 434 -11.66 26.19 -8.71
N GLU A 435 -12.28 25.93 -7.57
CA GLU A 435 -13.06 26.94 -6.85
C GLU A 435 -12.96 26.73 -5.34
N ARG A 436 -12.88 27.84 -4.58
CA ARG A 436 -12.82 27.82 -3.11
C ARG A 436 -11.71 26.92 -2.54
N GLY A 437 -10.58 26.85 -3.24
CA GLY A 437 -9.43 26.02 -2.85
C GLY A 437 -9.62 24.51 -3.07
N MET A 438 -10.66 24.09 -3.80
CA MET A 438 -10.92 22.70 -4.16
C MET A 438 -10.85 22.52 -5.67
N LYS A 439 -10.48 21.31 -6.11
CA LYS A 439 -10.61 20.90 -7.50
C LYS A 439 -11.89 20.09 -7.68
N ARG A 440 -12.79 20.54 -8.55
CA ARG A 440 -14.08 19.88 -8.81
C ARG A 440 -14.05 19.22 -10.18
N PRO A 441 -14.08 17.88 -10.26
CA PRO A 441 -14.02 17.18 -11.53
C PRO A 441 -15.32 17.35 -12.33
N PHE A 442 -15.23 17.49 -13.65
CA PHE A 442 -16.40 17.37 -14.53
C PHE A 442 -16.78 15.90 -14.71
N ALA A 443 -18.07 15.57 -14.64
CA ALA A 443 -18.57 14.20 -14.82
C ALA A 443 -18.38 13.68 -16.24
N SER A 444 -18.49 14.58 -17.23
CA SER A 444 -18.41 14.24 -18.65
C SER A 444 -18.05 15.45 -19.51
N ALA A 445 -17.69 15.21 -20.77
CA ALA A 445 -17.51 16.27 -21.76
C ALA A 445 -18.81 17.06 -22.01
N GLU A 446 -19.98 16.43 -21.84
CA GLU A 446 -21.27 17.10 -21.91
C GLU A 446 -21.46 18.07 -20.75
N ALA A 447 -21.10 17.68 -19.52
CA ALA A 447 -21.15 18.60 -18.38
C ALA A 447 -20.23 19.81 -18.61
N PHE A 448 -19.04 19.58 -19.15
CA PHE A 448 -18.11 20.66 -19.52
C PHE A 448 -18.71 21.63 -20.55
N ARG A 449 -19.30 21.11 -21.64
CA ARG A 449 -19.95 21.91 -22.69
C ARG A 449 -21.24 22.59 -22.22
N PHE A 450 -22.04 21.91 -21.40
CA PHE A 450 -23.29 22.44 -20.83
C PHE A 450 -23.03 23.72 -20.05
N TYR A 451 -21.97 23.74 -19.22
CA TYR A 451 -21.54 24.92 -18.50
C TYR A 451 -20.75 25.94 -19.35
N ARG A 452 -20.78 25.80 -20.68
CA ARG A 452 -20.18 26.72 -21.67
C ARG A 452 -18.67 26.92 -21.53
N TYR A 453 -17.96 25.93 -20.99
CA TYR A 453 -16.50 25.91 -21.08
C TYR A 453 -16.06 25.38 -22.46
N ARG A 454 -14.90 25.86 -22.91
CA ARG A 454 -14.31 25.54 -24.22
C ARG A 454 -12.88 25.03 -24.06
N GLY A 455 -12.33 24.40 -25.10
CA GLY A 455 -10.95 23.89 -25.07
C GLY A 455 -9.92 24.97 -24.71
N GLU A 456 -10.12 26.20 -25.20
CA GLU A 456 -9.29 27.38 -24.90
C GLU A 456 -9.27 27.79 -23.41
N ASP A 457 -10.24 27.32 -22.61
CA ASP A 457 -10.29 27.57 -21.17
C ASP A 457 -9.37 26.67 -20.36
N ILE A 458 -8.93 25.55 -20.94
CA ILE A 458 -8.24 24.49 -20.22
C ILE A 458 -6.79 24.89 -20.01
N ARG A 459 -6.39 24.99 -18.74
CA ARG A 459 -5.01 25.27 -18.34
C ARG A 459 -4.33 23.98 -17.91
N VAL A 460 -3.27 23.60 -18.62
CA VAL A 460 -2.47 22.42 -18.27
C VAL A 460 -1.43 22.80 -17.22
N VAL A 461 -1.34 22.00 -16.16
CA VAL A 461 -0.36 22.15 -15.09
C VAL A 461 0.14 20.76 -14.66
N PRO A 462 1.27 20.65 -13.95
CA PRO A 462 1.73 19.35 -13.45
C PRO A 462 0.70 18.68 -12.52
N ASP A 463 0.49 17.37 -12.66
CA ASP A 463 -0.48 16.61 -11.85
C ASP A 463 -0.18 16.76 -10.35
N ALA A 464 1.08 16.75 -9.92
CA ALA A 464 1.46 17.03 -8.53
C ALA A 464 0.92 18.37 -8.00
N VAL A 465 0.87 19.43 -8.84
CA VAL A 465 0.33 20.74 -8.45
C VAL A 465 -1.17 20.65 -8.22
N LEU A 466 -1.92 20.03 -9.15
CA LEU A 466 -3.36 19.84 -9.00
C LEU A 466 -3.71 18.91 -7.84
N ASN A 467 -2.89 17.88 -7.59
CA ASN A 467 -3.16 16.94 -6.50
C ASN A 467 -3.10 17.57 -5.11
N ARG A 468 -2.50 18.77 -4.97
CA ARG A 468 -2.50 19.51 -3.70
C ARG A 468 -3.87 20.06 -3.33
N PHE A 469 -4.73 20.31 -4.31
CA PHE A 469 -6.09 20.79 -4.09
C PHE A 469 -6.98 19.60 -3.70
N PRO A 470 -7.74 19.67 -2.59
CA PRO A 470 -8.72 18.65 -2.23
C PRO A 470 -9.75 18.45 -3.35
N THR A 471 -10.11 17.20 -3.62
CA THR A 471 -11.16 16.85 -4.60
C THR A 471 -12.54 17.17 -4.01
N GLY A 472 -13.23 18.12 -4.63
CA GLY A 472 -14.61 18.50 -4.29
C GLY A 472 -15.65 17.67 -5.04
N ARG A 473 -16.93 18.05 -4.88
CA ARG A 473 -18.05 17.37 -5.55
C ARG A 473 -17.95 17.47 -7.08
N VAL A 474 -18.29 16.38 -7.74
CA VAL A 474 -18.34 16.27 -9.20
C VAL A 474 -19.34 17.27 -9.78
N LEU A 475 -18.97 17.91 -10.89
CA LEU A 475 -19.84 18.79 -11.67
C LEU A 475 -20.65 17.96 -12.68
N ARG A 476 -21.97 18.02 -12.58
CA ARG A 476 -22.93 17.31 -13.45
C ARG A 476 -23.85 18.32 -14.10
N HIS A 477 -24.33 18.03 -15.30
CA HIS A 477 -25.34 18.86 -15.96
C HIS A 477 -26.78 18.39 -15.65
N ASP A 478 -26.94 17.17 -15.17
CA ASP A 478 -28.24 16.59 -14.85
C ASP A 478 -28.22 15.90 -13.46
N PRO A 479 -28.98 16.40 -12.47
CA PRO A 479 -29.58 17.73 -12.46
C PRO A 479 -28.50 18.82 -12.26
N PRO A 480 -28.66 20.03 -12.85
CA PRO A 480 -27.73 21.14 -12.69
C PRO A 480 -27.96 21.88 -11.36
N SER A 481 -27.99 21.14 -10.26
CA SER A 481 -28.30 21.63 -8.92
C SER A 481 -27.09 22.32 -8.24
N PRO A 482 -27.29 23.13 -7.18
CA PRO A 482 -26.20 23.82 -6.48
C PRO A 482 -24.97 22.96 -6.10
N PRO A 483 -25.10 21.71 -5.59
CA PRO A 483 -23.93 20.88 -5.31
C PRO A 483 -23.24 20.32 -6.56
N ASN A 484 -23.89 20.37 -7.73
CA ASN A 484 -23.43 19.77 -8.99
C ASN A 484 -23.03 20.82 -10.05
N ARG A 485 -23.20 22.11 -9.78
CA ARG A 485 -22.88 23.20 -10.71
C ARG A 485 -21.77 24.12 -10.21
N PRO A 486 -21.13 24.92 -11.08
CA PRO A 486 -20.16 25.94 -10.66
C PRO A 486 -20.75 26.93 -9.66
N SER A 487 -19.96 27.36 -8.68
CA SER A 487 -20.40 28.32 -7.67
C SER A 487 -20.51 29.76 -8.20
N VAL A 488 -19.87 30.04 -9.35
CA VAL A 488 -19.95 31.29 -10.09
C VAL A 488 -20.24 30.97 -11.56
N MET A 489 -21.40 31.39 -12.06
CA MET A 489 -21.81 31.17 -13.46
C MET A 489 -22.87 32.18 -13.90
N LEU A 490 -23.03 32.37 -15.21
CA LEU A 490 -24.15 33.09 -15.78
C LEU A 490 -25.26 32.11 -16.15
N ALA A 491 -26.48 32.43 -15.76
CA ALA A 491 -27.63 31.59 -16.02
C ALA A 491 -28.84 32.38 -16.52
N LYS A 492 -29.68 31.72 -17.30
CA LYS A 492 -30.94 32.29 -17.80
C LYS A 492 -32.05 31.24 -17.68
N GLY A 493 -33.22 31.68 -17.21
CA GLY A 493 -34.43 30.86 -17.17
C GLY A 493 -35.21 30.96 -18.47
N ARG A 494 -36.54 30.79 -18.41
CA ARG A 494 -37.43 31.13 -19.55
C ARG A 494 -37.55 32.65 -19.75
N ASP A 495 -37.27 33.43 -18.72
CA ASP A 495 -37.31 34.89 -18.75
C ASP A 495 -36.18 35.49 -19.61
N ARG A 496 -36.36 36.72 -20.10
CA ARG A 496 -35.33 37.44 -20.88
C ARG A 496 -34.09 37.83 -20.07
N LEU A 497 -34.17 37.82 -18.74
CA LEU A 497 -33.12 38.28 -17.84
C LEU A 497 -32.00 37.25 -17.63
N VAL A 498 -30.75 37.71 -17.74
CA VAL A 498 -29.56 36.93 -17.38
C VAL A 498 -29.17 37.23 -15.94
N TYR A 499 -28.86 36.18 -15.17
CA TYR A 499 -28.46 36.28 -13.79
C TYR A 499 -27.00 35.84 -13.62
N LEU A 500 -26.23 36.58 -12.84
CA LEU A 500 -24.97 36.12 -12.26
C LEU A 500 -25.29 35.36 -10.98
N LEU A 501 -24.99 34.07 -10.98
CA LEU A 501 -25.09 33.22 -9.80
C LEU A 501 -23.76 33.27 -9.05
N THR A 502 -23.78 33.73 -7.80
CA THR A 502 -22.57 33.83 -6.96
C THR A 502 -22.95 33.89 -5.48
N GLY A 503 -22.15 33.27 -4.62
CA GLY A 503 -22.40 33.29 -3.16
C GLY A 503 -23.76 32.71 -2.74
N GLY A 504 -24.32 31.79 -3.53
CA GLY A 504 -25.65 31.22 -3.28
C GLY A 504 -26.82 32.16 -3.60
N ARG A 505 -26.58 33.25 -4.33
CA ARG A 505 -27.59 34.24 -4.73
C ARG A 505 -27.65 34.40 -6.24
N ARG A 506 -28.76 34.94 -6.75
CA ARG A 506 -28.88 35.40 -8.15
C ARG A 506 -28.85 36.93 -8.20
N LEU A 507 -28.01 37.47 -9.07
CA LEU A 507 -27.89 38.92 -9.32
C LEU A 507 -28.32 39.21 -10.75
N PRO A 508 -29.33 40.06 -11.00
CA PRO A 508 -29.71 40.42 -12.35
C PRO A 508 -28.57 41.19 -13.03
N VAL A 509 -28.25 40.83 -14.26
CA VAL A 509 -27.20 41.48 -15.04
C VAL A 509 -27.84 42.50 -15.96
N VAL A 510 -27.45 43.76 -15.79
CA VAL A 510 -28.04 44.90 -16.52
C VAL A 510 -27.37 45.19 -17.87
N SER A 511 -26.13 44.73 -18.11
CA SER A 511 -25.44 44.90 -19.41
C SER A 511 -24.28 43.92 -19.62
N GLN A 512 -23.94 43.64 -20.88
CA GLN A 512 -22.75 42.85 -21.23
C GLN A 512 -21.43 43.53 -20.82
N ALA A 513 -21.39 44.88 -20.86
CA ALA A 513 -20.23 45.64 -20.40
C ALA A 513 -19.96 45.42 -18.91
N ALA A 514 -21.02 45.35 -18.07
CA ALA A 514 -20.90 45.05 -16.65
C ALA A 514 -20.34 43.64 -16.38
N LEU A 515 -20.59 42.67 -17.26
CA LEU A 515 -20.00 41.33 -17.17
C LEU A 515 -18.51 41.34 -17.51
N ARG A 516 -18.12 42.00 -18.61
CA ARG A 516 -16.72 42.12 -19.03
C ARG A 516 -15.87 42.84 -17.97
N GLN A 517 -16.39 43.90 -17.34
CA GLN A 517 -15.74 44.58 -16.21
C GLN A 517 -15.50 43.66 -15.00
N ARG A 518 -16.31 42.62 -14.83
CA ARG A 518 -16.15 41.58 -13.79
C ARG A 518 -15.30 40.39 -14.26
N GLY A 519 -14.72 40.46 -15.47
CA GLY A 519 -13.93 39.39 -16.07
C GLY A 519 -14.76 38.16 -16.46
N LEU A 520 -16.06 38.33 -16.66
CA LEU A 520 -16.99 37.28 -17.08
C LEU A 520 -17.30 37.42 -18.57
N ASP A 521 -17.30 36.29 -19.26
CA ASP A 521 -17.62 36.18 -20.68
C ASP A 521 -19.16 36.18 -20.87
N PRO A 522 -19.73 37.19 -21.55
CA PRO A 522 -21.18 37.27 -21.79
C PRO A 522 -21.76 36.11 -22.60
N THR A 523 -20.93 35.33 -23.29
CA THR A 523 -21.38 34.17 -24.10
C THR A 523 -21.58 32.91 -23.25
N ARG A 524 -21.16 32.89 -21.98
CA ARG A 524 -21.25 31.73 -21.08
C ARG A 524 -22.56 31.65 -20.30
N VAL A 525 -23.67 31.97 -20.96
CA VAL A 525 -25.00 31.88 -20.36
C VAL A 525 -25.50 30.44 -20.45
N VAL A 526 -25.79 29.86 -19.30
CA VAL A 526 -26.31 28.49 -19.18
C VAL A 526 -27.82 28.54 -18.98
N PRO A 527 -28.62 27.82 -19.80
CA PRO A 527 -30.04 27.69 -19.55
C PRO A 527 -30.25 26.81 -18.29
N LEU A 528 -31.01 27.31 -17.32
CA LEU A 528 -31.39 26.54 -16.12
C LEU A 528 -32.92 26.52 -15.97
N PRO A 529 -33.49 25.46 -15.35
CA PRO A 529 -34.90 25.45 -14.98
C PRO A 529 -35.27 26.70 -14.18
N SER A 530 -36.42 27.29 -14.47
CA SER A 530 -36.83 28.56 -13.86
C SER A 530 -37.07 28.41 -12.35
N ASP A 531 -37.52 27.23 -11.91
CA ASP A 531 -37.72 26.92 -10.49
C ASP A 531 -36.42 26.89 -9.70
N GLU A 532 -35.34 26.34 -10.27
CA GLU A 532 -34.02 26.36 -9.64
C GLU A 532 -33.47 27.78 -9.48
N LEU A 533 -33.71 28.65 -10.48
CA LEU A 533 -33.32 30.06 -10.38
C LEU A 533 -34.16 30.81 -9.34
N ARG A 534 -35.46 30.55 -9.28
CA ARG A 534 -36.37 31.16 -8.31
C ARG A 534 -36.06 30.75 -6.87
N ALA A 535 -35.56 29.54 -6.66
CA ALA A 535 -35.14 29.06 -5.35
C ALA A 535 -33.95 29.83 -4.75
N LEU A 536 -33.20 30.59 -5.56
CA LEU A 536 -32.07 31.39 -5.08
C LEU A 536 -32.52 32.81 -4.66
N PRO A 537 -32.06 33.31 -3.49
CA PRO A 537 -32.33 34.68 -3.06
C PRO A 537 -31.83 35.71 -4.09
N LEU A 538 -32.64 36.74 -4.35
CA LEU A 538 -32.24 37.87 -5.16
C LEU A 538 -31.26 38.73 -4.36
N GLY A 539 -30.04 38.93 -4.88
CA GLY A 539 -29.06 39.78 -4.24
C GLY A 539 -29.25 41.26 -4.60
N ALA A 540 -29.09 42.15 -3.62
CA ALA A 540 -29.06 43.59 -3.86
C ALA A 540 -27.79 43.99 -4.62
N ASP A 541 -27.93 44.79 -5.68
CA ASP A 541 -26.80 45.36 -6.41
C ASP A 541 -26.08 46.36 -5.48
N ARG A 542 -24.81 46.12 -5.17
CA ARG A 542 -23.99 46.97 -4.27
C ARG A 542 -23.64 48.35 -4.88
N ARG A 543 -24.46 48.88 -5.79
CA ARG A 543 -24.27 50.18 -6.48
C ARG A 543 -25.32 51.23 -6.14
N ARG A 544 -25.94 51.17 -4.96
CA ARG A 544 -26.65 52.34 -4.39
C ARG A 544 -26.12 52.67 -3.00
N SER A 545 -25.00 53.37 -2.94
CA SER A 545 -24.71 54.24 -1.80
C SER A 545 -25.80 55.32 -1.77
N PRO A 546 -26.56 55.52 -0.68
CA PRO A 546 -27.46 56.66 -0.60
C PRO A 546 -26.61 57.93 -0.62
N LYS A 547 -26.93 58.85 -1.53
CA LYS A 547 -26.35 60.20 -1.56
C LYS A 547 -26.43 60.77 -0.13
N ARG A 548 -25.28 61.07 0.49
CA ARG A 548 -25.20 61.83 1.73
C ARG A 548 -25.99 63.12 1.52
N ARG A 549 -27.15 63.25 2.19
CA ARG A 549 -27.85 64.52 2.36
C ARG A 549 -26.88 65.48 3.07
N ARG A 550 -26.56 66.59 2.41
CA ARG A 550 -25.96 67.75 3.07
C ARG A 550 -26.96 68.26 4.11
N TYR A 551 -26.50 68.46 5.34
CA TYR A 551 -27.10 69.38 6.29
C TYR A 551 -26.06 70.44 6.67
N PRO A 552 -26.45 71.72 6.79
CA PRO A 552 -25.54 72.82 7.06
C PRO A 552 -25.31 73.02 8.57
N GLY A 553 -24.05 73.32 8.93
CA GLY A 553 -23.66 74.16 10.07
C GLY A 553 -23.87 73.65 11.50
N THR A 554 -22.77 73.57 12.27
CA THR A 554 -22.58 74.34 13.52
C THR A 554 -21.10 74.33 13.94
N LYS A 555 -20.64 75.47 14.46
CA LYS A 555 -19.26 75.87 14.76
C LYS A 555 -18.72 75.33 16.09
N GLN A 556 -17.38 75.40 16.22
CA GLN A 556 -16.54 75.41 17.44
C GLN A 556 -16.48 74.07 18.22
N ALA A 557 -15.38 73.65 18.84
CA ALA A 557 -14.23 74.34 19.44
C ALA A 557 -12.98 73.43 19.49
N GLY A 558 -11.76 74.01 19.47
CA GLY A 558 -10.51 73.27 19.65
C GLY A 558 -10.20 72.91 21.10
N ARG A 559 -9.40 71.85 21.30
CA ARG A 559 -8.47 71.74 22.45
C ARG A 559 -7.35 70.74 22.15
N ALA A 560 -6.16 71.16 22.55
CA ALA A 560 -4.85 70.55 22.33
C ALA A 560 -4.53 69.38 23.28
N MET A 561 -3.61 68.49 22.87
CA MET A 561 -2.56 67.86 23.71
C MET A 561 -1.45 67.37 22.76
N ARG A 562 -0.29 68.03 22.71
CA ARG A 562 0.94 67.90 23.53
C ARG A 562 1.89 66.78 23.08
N HIS A 563 3.12 67.24 22.86
CA HIS A 563 4.35 66.58 22.42
C HIS A 563 4.90 65.53 23.40
N ASN A 564 5.50 64.46 22.81
CA ASN A 564 6.87 63.87 22.98
C ASN A 564 7.41 63.59 24.40
N PRO A 565 8.34 62.61 24.65
CA PRO A 565 9.52 62.36 23.81
C PRO A 565 10.14 60.94 23.71
N ALA A 566 10.80 60.72 22.56
CA ALA A 566 12.18 60.25 22.37
C ALA A 566 12.64 58.77 22.50
N ARG A 567 13.68 58.53 21.68
CA ARG A 567 14.69 57.45 21.63
C ARG A 567 14.28 56.16 20.89
N GLY A 568 15.05 55.61 19.95
CA GLY A 568 16.36 55.98 19.44
C GLY A 568 16.86 55.06 18.32
N ARG A 569 17.75 55.64 17.51
CA ARG A 569 18.92 55.07 16.80
C ARG A 569 18.77 53.86 15.85
N ARG A 570 18.91 54.20 14.57
CA ARG A 570 19.59 53.41 13.54
C ARG A 570 21.06 53.16 13.91
N LEU A 571 21.58 51.96 13.62
CA LEU A 571 23.00 51.73 13.38
C LEU A 571 23.17 50.72 12.22
N LYS A 572 24.08 51.09 11.32
CA LYS A 572 24.52 50.38 10.12
C LYS A 572 25.40 49.18 10.52
N SER A 573 25.34 48.07 9.77
CA SER A 573 26.37 47.02 9.79
C SER A 573 27.06 46.92 8.43
N ARG A 574 28.39 47.03 8.46
CA ARG A 574 29.36 46.93 7.35
C ARG A 574 29.66 45.46 6.99
N LYS A 575 30.20 45.31 5.78
CA LYS A 575 30.78 44.11 5.13
C LYS A 575 32.17 43.70 5.70
N HIS A 576 32.58 42.49 5.27
CA HIS A 576 33.89 41.79 5.32
C HIS A 576 34.00 40.76 6.46
N SER A 577 34.58 39.55 6.31
CA SER A 577 35.46 38.94 5.29
C SER A 577 35.46 37.40 5.43
N ARG A 578 35.91 36.71 4.37
CA ARG A 578 36.26 35.27 4.32
C ARG A 578 37.56 34.98 5.08
N ALA A 579 37.67 33.80 5.71
CA ALA A 579 38.79 32.85 5.58
C ALA A 579 38.46 31.53 6.31
N ARG A 580 39.06 30.44 5.81
CA ARG A 580 38.85 28.99 6.05
C ARG A 580 39.91 28.44 7.03
N PRO A 581 40.06 27.13 7.33
CA PRO A 581 39.62 25.89 6.63
C PRO A 581 38.27 25.33 7.04
#